data_AF-A0AAE0VDC0-F1
#
_entry.id   AF-A0AAE0VDC0-F1
#
_cell.length_a   1.000
_cell.length_b   1.000
_cell.length_c   1.000
_cell.angle_alpha   90.00
_cell.angle_beta   90.00
_cell.angle_gamma   90.00
#
_symmetry.space_group_name_H-M   'P 1'
#
loop_
_entity.id
_entity.type
_entity.pdbx_description
1 polymer ?
#
loop_
_entity_poly.entity_id
_entity_poly.type
_entity_poly.pdbx_seq_one_letter_code
_entity_poly.pdbx_strand_id
1 'polypeptide(L)'
;MDVSMAESSMTPDEIETEMARIQRLREVLVRRESELRFMMDDIQLCKDIMALKQELRKIAAVPEKEKSKKHRQKEEELIQKIHKLVEKRDFLVDDAEVERLREQEEDKEMAEFLRLKLMPMDKLARVT
;
A
#
# COMPACT_ATOMS: atom_id res chain seq x y z
N MET A 1 10.83 -44.39 -29.58
CA MET A 1 10.91 -42.93 -29.45
C MET A 1 11.17 -42.66 -27.98
N ASP A 2 12.43 -42.70 -27.60
CA ASP A 2 12.84 -42.46 -26.23
C ASP A 2 12.69 -40.97 -25.97
N VAL A 3 11.70 -40.61 -25.16
CA VAL A 3 11.62 -39.30 -24.56
C VAL A 3 12.77 -39.26 -23.55
N SER A 4 13.91 -38.78 -24.00
CA SER A 4 15.02 -38.36 -23.16
C SER A 4 14.50 -37.25 -22.25
N MET A 5 13.99 -37.61 -21.08
CA MET A 5 13.94 -36.73 -19.94
C MET A 5 15.39 -36.57 -19.47
N ALA A 6 16.16 -35.77 -20.20
CA ALA A 6 17.25 -35.06 -19.56
C ALA A 6 16.57 -34.15 -18.52
N GLU A 7 16.35 -34.66 -17.31
CA GLU A 7 16.28 -33.83 -16.12
C GLU A 7 17.59 -33.06 -16.11
N SER A 8 17.58 -31.90 -16.78
CA SER A 8 18.62 -30.90 -16.64
C SER A 8 18.45 -30.37 -15.24
N SER A 9 19.01 -31.09 -14.27
CA SER A 9 19.12 -30.63 -12.90
C SER A 9 19.80 -29.27 -12.97
N MET A 10 19.09 -28.23 -12.56
CA MET A 10 19.70 -26.92 -12.43
C MET A 10 20.93 -27.02 -11.54
N THR A 11 21.99 -26.36 -11.94
CA THR A 11 23.20 -26.25 -11.12
C THR A 11 22.88 -25.45 -9.85
N PRO A 12 23.63 -25.64 -8.75
CA PRO A 12 23.44 -24.86 -7.53
C PRO A 12 23.41 -23.34 -7.78
N ASP A 13 24.28 -22.83 -8.66
CA ASP A 13 24.35 -21.41 -9.02
C ASP A 13 23.08 -20.92 -9.76
N GLU A 14 22.51 -21.75 -10.63
CA GLU A 14 21.24 -21.45 -11.31
C GLU A 14 20.07 -21.44 -10.32
N ILE A 15 20.07 -22.35 -9.35
CA ILE A 15 19.07 -22.40 -8.27
C ILE A 15 19.17 -21.13 -7.40
N GLU A 16 20.37 -20.73 -6.99
CA GLU A 16 20.59 -19.51 -6.22
C GLU A 16 20.13 -18.25 -6.98
N THR A 17 20.40 -18.21 -8.28
CA THR A 17 19.97 -17.10 -9.15
C THR A 17 18.44 -17.05 -9.26
N GLU A 18 17.77 -18.19 -9.44
CA GLU A 18 16.31 -18.28 -9.50
C GLU A 18 15.67 -17.92 -8.17
N MET A 19 16.22 -18.39 -7.05
CA MET A 19 15.78 -18.02 -5.71
C MET A 19 15.86 -16.51 -5.48
N ALA A 20 16.95 -15.87 -5.89
CA ALA A 20 17.09 -14.41 -5.81
C ALA A 20 16.05 -13.68 -6.68
N ARG A 21 15.70 -14.23 -7.85
CA ARG A 21 14.63 -13.68 -8.70
C ARG A 21 13.26 -13.81 -8.02
N ILE A 22 12.94 -14.98 -7.47
CA ILE A 22 11.68 -15.24 -6.75
C ILE A 22 11.54 -14.31 -5.54
N GLN A 23 12.63 -14.12 -4.78
CA GLN A 23 12.65 -13.25 -3.62
C GLN A 23 12.33 -11.80 -3.98
N ARG A 24 12.95 -11.27 -5.04
CA ARG A 24 12.65 -9.92 -5.57
C ARG A 24 11.21 -9.80 -6.05
N LEU A 25 10.70 -10.81 -6.75
CA LEU A 25 9.31 -10.80 -7.22
C LEU A 25 8.34 -10.79 -6.04
N ARG A 26 8.62 -11.56 -4.99
CA ARG A 26 7.81 -11.58 -3.76
C ARG A 26 7.77 -10.20 -3.11
N GLU A 27 8.90 -9.51 -3.00
CA GLU A 27 8.98 -8.17 -2.43
C GLU A 27 8.10 -7.17 -3.20
N VAL A 28 8.18 -7.17 -4.54
CA VAL A 28 7.32 -6.33 -5.39
C VAL A 28 5.84 -6.63 -5.18
N LEU A 29 5.47 -7.91 -5.10
CA LEU A 29 4.08 -8.32 -4.89
C LEU A 29 3.56 -7.92 -3.51
N VAL A 30 4.37 -8.06 -2.46
CA VAL A 30 3.99 -7.67 -1.10
C VAL A 30 3.78 -6.15 -1.00
N ARG A 31 4.66 -5.33 -1.59
CA ARG A 31 4.48 -3.87 -1.64
C ARG A 31 3.20 -3.50 -2.39
N ARG A 32 2.95 -4.14 -3.53
CA ARG A 32 1.71 -3.94 -4.29
C ARG A 32 0.45 -4.35 -3.52
N GLU A 33 0.52 -5.43 -2.74
CA GLU A 33 -0.57 -5.83 -1.86
C GLU A 33 -0.84 -4.77 -0.78
N SER A 34 0.21 -4.22 -0.18
CA SER A 34 0.09 -3.11 0.79
C SER A 34 -0.59 -1.89 0.16
N GLU A 35 -0.15 -1.43 -1.02
CA GLU A 35 -0.78 -0.33 -1.75
C GLU A 35 -2.28 -0.58 -2.00
N LEU A 36 -2.62 -1.80 -2.44
CA LEU A 36 -4.00 -2.21 -2.70
C LEU A 36 -4.84 -2.19 -1.42
N ARG A 37 -4.26 -2.56 -0.28
CA ARG A 37 -4.93 -2.51 1.02
C ARG A 37 -5.25 -1.08 1.44
N PHE A 38 -4.28 -0.16 1.32
CA PHE A 38 -4.53 1.27 1.56
C PHE A 38 -5.65 1.81 0.67
N MET A 39 -5.66 1.46 -0.63
CA MET A 39 -6.73 1.88 -1.55
C MET A 39 -8.10 1.28 -1.17
N MET A 40 -8.15 0.01 -0.77
CA MET A 40 -9.39 -0.62 -0.32
C MET A 40 -9.96 0.07 0.93
N ASP A 41 -9.09 0.38 1.90
CA ASP A 41 -9.48 1.08 3.12
C ASP A 41 -9.99 2.50 2.82
N ASP A 42 -9.32 3.25 1.93
CA ASP A 42 -9.79 4.59 1.49
C ASP A 42 -11.15 4.51 0.81
N ILE A 43 -11.35 3.52 -0.08
CA ILE A 43 -12.63 3.29 -0.76
C ILE A 43 -13.74 3.03 0.27
N GLN A 44 -13.46 2.23 1.31
CA GLN A 44 -14.45 1.92 2.33
C GLN A 44 -14.79 3.15 3.18
N LEU A 45 -13.79 3.93 3.60
CA LEU A 45 -14.00 5.20 4.29
C LEU A 45 -14.82 6.17 3.44
N CYS A 46 -14.53 6.27 2.15
CA CYS A 46 -15.27 7.12 1.21
C CYS A 46 -16.75 6.69 1.10
N LYS A 47 -17.02 5.39 1.01
CA LYS A 47 -18.40 4.85 0.98
C LYS A 47 -19.17 5.22 2.26
N ASP A 48 -18.55 5.03 3.42
CA ASP A 48 -19.18 5.32 4.72
C ASP A 48 -19.44 6.82 4.88
N ILE A 49 -18.47 7.67 4.51
CA ILE A 49 -18.62 9.13 4.50
C ILE A 49 -19.75 9.55 3.55
N MET A 50 -19.82 8.96 2.35
CA MET A 50 -20.86 9.27 1.37
C MET A 50 -22.25 8.91 1.90
N ALA A 51 -22.41 7.74 2.53
CA ALA A 51 -23.68 7.32 3.13
C ALA A 51 -24.13 8.29 4.23
N LEU A 52 -23.23 8.65 5.15
CA LEU A 52 -23.54 9.63 6.21
C LEU A 52 -23.86 11.01 5.65
N LYS A 53 -23.13 11.48 4.63
CA LYS A 53 -23.41 12.75 3.94
C LYS A 53 -24.79 12.73 3.27
N GLN A 54 -25.20 11.61 2.70
CA GLN A 54 -26.54 11.47 2.12
C GLN A 54 -27.63 11.54 3.20
N GLU A 55 -27.44 10.89 4.34
CA GLU A 55 -28.36 11.03 5.48
C GLU A 55 -28.43 12.47 5.99
N LEU A 56 -27.28 13.12 6.15
CA LEU A 56 -27.20 14.51 6.60
C LEU A 56 -27.95 15.45 5.66
N ARG A 57 -27.79 15.28 4.33
CA ARG A 57 -28.51 16.08 3.32
C ARG A 57 -30.03 15.95 3.44
N LYS A 58 -30.55 14.77 3.79
CA LYS A 58 -32.01 14.59 3.99
C LYS A 58 -32.53 15.41 5.16
N ILE A 59 -31.75 15.52 6.25
CA ILE A 59 -32.11 16.33 7.42
C ILE A 59 -31.92 17.82 7.13
N ALA A 60 -30.83 18.19 6.46
CA ALA A 60 -30.53 19.57 6.09
C ALA A 60 -31.52 20.16 5.09
N ALA A 61 -32.22 19.32 4.32
CA ALA A 61 -33.29 19.74 3.42
C ALA A 61 -34.57 20.19 4.16
N VAL A 62 -34.75 19.83 5.43
CA VAL A 62 -35.88 20.28 6.25
C VAL A 62 -35.66 21.75 6.63
N PRO A 63 -36.63 22.65 6.38
CA PRO A 63 -36.53 24.05 6.79
C PRO A 63 -36.26 24.20 8.29
N GLU A 64 -35.40 25.13 8.69
CA GLU A 64 -34.97 25.26 10.10
C GLU A 64 -36.14 25.49 11.07
N LYS A 65 -37.18 26.19 10.63
CA LYS A 65 -38.42 26.44 11.39
C LYS A 65 -39.20 25.16 11.69
N GLU A 66 -39.04 24.14 10.86
CA GLU A 66 -39.73 22.85 10.93
C GLU A 66 -38.85 21.76 11.55
N LYS A 67 -37.57 22.05 11.79
CA LYS A 67 -36.67 21.09 12.45
C LYS A 67 -37.05 20.89 13.91
N SER A 68 -37.42 19.65 14.22
CA SER A 68 -37.57 19.16 15.58
C SER A 68 -36.22 19.12 16.33
N LYS A 69 -36.27 19.04 17.66
CA LYS A 69 -35.06 18.84 18.49
C LYS A 69 -34.31 17.54 18.12
N LYS A 70 -35.04 16.50 17.73
CA LYS A 70 -34.45 15.23 17.26
C LYS A 70 -33.70 15.40 15.94
N HIS A 71 -34.21 16.21 15.01
CA HIS A 71 -33.49 16.51 13.76
C HIS A 71 -32.16 17.20 14.03
N ARG A 72 -32.14 18.23 14.88
CA ARG A 72 -30.90 18.94 15.27
C ARG A 72 -29.89 18.02 15.97
N GLN A 73 -30.35 17.19 16.90
CA GLN A 73 -29.46 16.21 17.55
C GLN A 73 -28.87 15.22 16.55
N LYS A 74 -29.69 14.71 15.63
CA LYS A 74 -29.21 13.76 14.61
C LYS A 74 -28.25 14.40 13.61
N GLU A 75 -28.49 15.65 13.24
CA GLU A 75 -27.61 16.45 12.38
C GLU A 75 -26.22 16.60 13.02
N GLU A 76 -26.15 16.99 14.29
CA GLU A 76 -24.91 17.09 15.06
C GLU A 76 -24.17 15.74 15.15
N GLU A 77 -24.89 14.65 15.46
CA GLU A 77 -24.30 13.30 15.50
C GLU A 77 -23.69 12.88 14.15
N LEU A 78 -24.38 13.17 13.04
CA LEU A 78 -23.91 12.83 11.70
C LEU A 78 -22.66 13.63 11.33
N ILE A 79 -22.64 14.93 11.64
CA ILE A 79 -21.47 15.80 11.42
C ILE A 79 -20.27 15.26 12.19
N GLN A 80 -20.43 14.92 13.48
CA GLN A 80 -19.35 14.38 14.30
C GLN A 80 -18.83 13.03 13.77
N LYS A 81 -19.72 12.15 13.29
CA LYS A 81 -19.30 10.88 12.68
C LYS A 81 -18.55 11.08 11.38
N ILE A 82 -19.03 11.98 10.51
CA ILE A 82 -18.34 12.33 9.26
C ILE A 82 -16.95 12.88 9.57
N HIS A 83 -16.83 13.79 10.55
CA HIS A 83 -15.55 14.38 10.93
C HIS A 83 -14.54 13.31 11.36
N LYS A 84 -14.94 12.38 12.24
CA LYS A 84 -14.08 11.27 12.68
C LYS A 84 -13.61 10.37 11.53
N LEU A 85 -14.47 10.12 10.53
CA LEU A 85 -14.08 9.33 9.37
C LEU A 85 -13.13 10.09 8.45
N VAL A 86 -13.30 11.41 8.32
CA VAL A 86 -12.36 12.27 7.59
C VAL A 86 -11.00 12.29 8.29
N GLU A 87 -10.96 12.46 9.62
CA GLU A 87 -9.72 12.36 10.39
C GLU A 87 -9.03 10.99 10.20
N LYS A 88 -9.80 9.89 10.26
CA LYS A 88 -9.26 8.55 10.01
C LYS A 88 -8.68 8.42 8.59
N ARG A 89 -9.29 9.06 7.60
CA ARG A 89 -8.81 9.06 6.22
C ARG A 89 -7.53 9.88 6.09
N ASP A 90 -7.41 11.01 6.80
CA ASP A 90 -6.20 11.81 6.82
C ASP A 90 -5.02 10.99 7.39
N PHE A 91 -5.24 10.26 8.49
CA PHE A 91 -4.22 9.34 9.02
C PHE A 91 -3.84 8.22 8.03
N LEU A 92 -4.81 7.67 7.28
CA LEU A 92 -4.52 6.66 6.27
C LEU A 92 -3.58 7.18 5.17
N VAL A 93 -3.74 8.44 4.77
CA VAL A 93 -2.87 9.11 3.79
C VAL A 93 -1.47 9.31 4.35
N ASP A 94 -1.36 9.75 5.60
CA ASP A 94 -0.08 9.92 6.28
C ASP A 94 0.67 8.58 6.41
N ASP A 95 -0.03 7.52 6.83
CA ASP A 95 0.54 6.17 6.95
C ASP A 95 1.03 5.63 5.60
N ALA A 96 0.27 5.84 4.52
CA ALA A 96 0.67 5.44 3.17
C ALA A 96 1.91 6.19 2.67
N GLU A 97 2.05 7.47 3.02
CA GLU A 97 3.24 8.26 2.68
C GLU A 97 4.47 7.79 3.47
N VAL A 98 4.31 7.47 4.75
CA VAL A 98 5.39 6.89 5.57
C VAL A 98 5.85 5.55 4.99
N GLU A 99 4.92 4.69 4.59
CA GLU A 99 5.21 3.41 3.94
C GLU A 99 6.06 3.61 2.67
N ARG A 100 5.61 4.53 1.79
CA ARG A 100 6.29 4.85 0.54
C ARG A 100 7.72 5.36 0.76
N LEU A 101 7.91 6.23 1.75
CA LEU A 101 9.24 6.75 2.09
C LEU A 101 10.16 5.64 2.62
N ARG A 102 9.63 4.70 3.40
CA ARG A 102 10.39 3.56 3.90
C ARG A 102 10.85 2.66 2.76
N GLU A 103 9.95 2.30 1.83
CA GLU A 103 10.28 1.47 0.67
C GLU A 103 11.39 2.10 -0.20
N GLN A 104 11.36 3.43 -0.37
CA GLN A 104 12.42 4.15 -1.09
C GLN A 104 13.76 4.10 -0.37
N GLU A 105 13.77 4.12 0.96
CA GLU A 105 15.00 4.02 1.73
C GLU A 105 15.56 2.59 1.71
N GLU A 106 14.72 1.58 1.83
CA GLU A 106 15.10 0.17 1.68
C GLU A 106 15.77 -0.08 0.31
N ASP A 107 15.21 0.49 -0.77
CA ASP A 107 15.78 0.36 -2.11
C ASP A 107 17.13 1.07 -2.25
N LYS A 108 17.31 2.24 -1.61
CA LYS A 108 18.61 2.94 -1.56
C LYS A 108 19.66 2.14 -0.79
N GLU A 109 19.31 1.63 0.38
CA GLU A 109 20.22 0.81 1.19
C GLU A 109 20.66 -0.45 0.44
N MET A 110 19.73 -1.10 -0.28
CA MET A 110 20.04 -2.25 -1.12
C MET A 110 20.99 -1.88 -2.27
N ALA A 111 20.73 -0.77 -2.97
CA ALA A 111 21.60 -0.30 -4.06
C ALA A 111 23.01 0.06 -3.56
N GLU A 112 23.10 0.74 -2.42
CA GLU A 112 24.37 1.07 -1.75
C GLU A 112 25.13 -0.19 -1.32
N PHE A 113 24.44 -1.16 -0.73
CA PHE A 113 25.04 -2.44 -0.34
C PHE A 113 25.61 -3.19 -1.54
N LEU A 114 24.85 -3.29 -2.64
CA LEU A 114 25.31 -3.91 -3.88
C LEU A 114 26.51 -3.17 -4.46
N ARG A 115 26.48 -1.83 -4.48
CA ARG A 115 27.61 -1.01 -4.93
C ARG A 115 28.87 -1.29 -4.11
N LEU A 116 28.76 -1.30 -2.78
CA LEU A 116 29.88 -1.55 -1.87
C LEU A 116 30.44 -2.98 -2.01
N LYS A 117 29.59 -3.98 -2.23
CA LYS A 117 30.02 -5.38 -2.49
C LYS A 117 30.64 -5.61 -3.87
N LEU A 118 30.22 -4.85 -4.88
CA LEU A 118 30.68 -5.01 -6.28
C LEU A 118 31.92 -4.16 -6.60
N MET A 119 32.13 -3.04 -5.91
CA MET A 119 33.34 -2.19 -6.06
C MET A 119 34.69 -2.96 -5.94
N PRO A 120 34.85 -3.96 -5.05
CA PRO A 120 36.06 -4.79 -4.99
C PRO A 120 36.26 -5.68 -6.23
N MET A 121 35.19 -6.07 -6.93
CA MET A 121 35.27 -6.97 -8.10
C MET A 121 35.68 -6.23 -9.37
N ASP A 122 35.22 -4.99 -9.55
CA ASP A 122 35.62 -4.13 -10.68
C ASP A 122 37.11 -3.75 -10.64
N LYS A 123 37.69 -3.63 -9.45
CA LYS A 123 39.13 -3.39 -9.28
C LYS A 123 39.96 -4.62 -9.64
N LEU A 124 39.42 -5.82 -9.45
CA LEU A 124 40.10 -7.08 -9.80
C LEU A 124 40.08 -7.30 -11.32
N ALA A 125 38.96 -6.99 -11.98
CA ALA A 125 38.80 -7.11 -13.43
C ALA A 125 39.61 -6.09 -14.26
N ARG A 126 40.05 -4.98 -13.65
CA ARG A 126 40.92 -3.98 -14.30
C ARG A 126 42.42 -4.25 -14.14
N VAL A 127 42.80 -5.25 -13.35
CA VAL A 127 44.21 -5.57 -13.03
C VAL A 127 44.66 -6.88 -13.71
N THR A 128 43.75 -7.58 -14.38
CA THR A 128 44.01 -8.69 -15.31
C THR A 128 43.79 -8.26 -16.75
#